data_AF-A0A7I0J7A7-F1
#
_entry.id   AF-A0A7I0J7A7-F1
#
_cell.length_a   1.000
_cell.length_b   1.000
_cell.length_c   1.000
_cell.angle_alpha   90.00
_cell.angle_beta   90.00
_cell.angle_gamma   90.00
#
_symmetry.space_group_name_H-M   'P 1'
#
loop_
_entity.id
_entity.type
_entity.pdbx_description
1 polymer ?
#
loop_
_entity_poly.entity_id
_entity_poly.type
_entity_poly.pdbx_seq_one_letter_code
_entity_poly.pdbx_strand_id
1 'polypeptide(L)'
;AIAAALAKLGADVRLVSGPVNIPDPTGVATTHVETAAQMKQAVESLLPADAAIFVAAVADWRTASAAGEKIKKVAGEGPPSLKMVENPDILAGIGHHSQRPGLVVGFAAETQDLIANAEAK
;
A
#
# COMPACT_ATOMS: atom_id res chain seq x y z
N ALA A 1 9.94 -10.94 -3.28
CA ALA A 1 9.84 -12.22 -4.00
C ALA A 1 9.18 -12.07 -5.38
N ILE A 2 7.91 -11.67 -5.47
CA ILE A 2 7.16 -11.55 -6.74
C ILE A 2 7.84 -10.61 -7.73
N ALA A 3 8.20 -9.38 -7.32
CA ALA A 3 8.88 -8.41 -8.17
C ALA A 3 10.19 -8.95 -8.77
N ALA A 4 11.04 -9.57 -7.94
CA ALA A 4 12.29 -10.19 -8.38
C ALA A 4 12.06 -11.33 -9.39
N ALA A 5 11.04 -12.15 -9.17
CA ALA A 5 10.70 -13.26 -10.06
C ALA A 5 10.22 -12.77 -11.43
N LEU A 6 9.38 -11.73 -11.47
CA LEU A 6 8.92 -11.12 -12.72
C LEU A 6 10.07 -10.48 -13.50
N ALA A 7 10.96 -9.74 -12.82
CA ALA A 7 12.13 -9.15 -13.45
C ALA A 7 13.07 -10.22 -14.02
N LYS A 8 13.26 -11.34 -13.30
CA LYS A 8 14.04 -12.49 -13.79
C LYS A 8 13.43 -13.14 -15.04
N LEU A 9 12.11 -13.06 -15.20
CA LEU A 9 11.39 -13.53 -16.39
C LEU A 9 11.39 -12.51 -17.53
N GLY A 10 12.02 -11.34 -17.35
CA GLY A 10 12.20 -10.32 -18.39
C GLY A 10 11.12 -9.23 -18.40
N ALA A 11 10.25 -9.15 -17.39
CA ALA A 11 9.32 -8.04 -17.26
C ALA A 11 10.04 -6.75 -16.86
N ASP A 12 9.58 -5.60 -17.36
CA ASP A 12 9.91 -4.30 -16.78
C ASP A 12 9.10 -4.13 -15.49
N VAL A 13 9.79 -4.14 -14.35
CA VAL A 13 9.14 -4.15 -13.03
C VAL A 13 9.44 -2.85 -12.30
N ARG A 14 8.36 -2.14 -11.94
CA ARG A 14 8.39 -1.01 -11.01
C ARG A 14 7.74 -1.43 -9.70
N LEU A 15 8.47 -1.28 -8.60
CA LEU A 15 8.04 -1.66 -7.25
C LEU A 15 7.78 -0.40 -6.42
N VAL A 16 6.57 -0.24 -5.89
CA VAL A 16 6.30 0.72 -4.80
C VAL A 16 6.37 -0.03 -3.48
N SER A 17 7.32 0.32 -2.62
CA SER A 17 7.55 -0.35 -1.35
C SER A 17 7.19 0.56 -0.18
N GLY A 18 6.38 0.05 0.73
CA GLY A 18 6.22 0.62 2.07
C GLY A 18 7.47 0.38 2.94
N PRO A 19 7.42 0.76 4.23
CA PRO A 19 8.52 0.54 5.15
C PRO A 19 8.74 -0.96 5.41
N VAL A 20 9.87 -1.47 4.94
CA VAL A 20 10.32 -2.86 5.14
C VAL A 20 11.82 -2.90 5.41
N ASN A 21 12.30 -3.98 6.04
CA ASN A 21 13.73 -4.20 6.28
C ASN A 21 14.34 -5.21 5.28
N ILE A 22 13.82 -5.22 4.05
CA ILE A 22 14.20 -6.16 2.99
C ILE A 22 14.89 -5.34 1.89
N PRO A 23 16.04 -5.79 1.34
CA PRO A 23 16.72 -5.06 0.28
C PRO A 23 15.91 -5.03 -1.02
N ASP A 24 16.12 -3.96 -1.79
CA ASP A 24 15.48 -3.80 -3.10
C ASP A 24 15.92 -4.92 -4.06
N PRO A 25 14.98 -5.50 -4.83
CA PRO A 25 15.33 -6.53 -5.79
C PRO A 25 16.26 -6.00 -6.90
N THR A 26 17.30 -6.74 -7.23
CA THR A 26 18.19 -6.40 -8.35
C THR A 26 17.42 -6.29 -9.65
N GLY A 27 17.67 -5.22 -10.42
CA GLY A 27 17.03 -4.98 -11.71
C GLY A 27 15.58 -4.50 -11.63
N VAL A 28 15.08 -4.15 -10.45
CA VAL A 28 13.74 -3.59 -10.24
C VAL A 28 13.83 -2.12 -9.83
N ALA A 29 13.14 -1.24 -10.56
CA ALA A 29 13.04 0.16 -10.19
C ALA A 29 12.12 0.30 -8.97
N THR A 30 12.69 0.60 -7.80
CA THR A 30 11.96 0.65 -6.53
C THR A 30 11.74 2.08 -6.06
N THR A 31 10.49 2.41 -5.71
CA THR A 31 10.07 3.68 -5.09
C THR A 31 9.64 3.42 -3.66
N HIS A 32 10.32 4.04 -2.70
CA HIS A 32 10.01 3.92 -1.28
C HIS A 32 9.00 4.98 -0.84
N VAL A 33 8.01 4.56 -0.06
CA VAL A 33 6.94 5.40 0.49
C VAL A 33 6.69 5.05 1.95
N GLU A 34 6.18 6.00 2.73
CA GLU A 34 5.92 5.78 4.16
C GLU A 34 4.42 5.70 4.46
N THR A 35 3.58 6.37 3.66
CA THR A 35 2.15 6.50 3.93
C THR A 35 1.31 5.90 2.80
N ALA A 36 0.06 5.50 3.13
CA ALA A 36 -0.90 5.04 2.14
C ALA A 36 -1.19 6.09 1.06
N ALA A 37 -1.21 7.38 1.42
CA ALA A 37 -1.42 8.48 0.48
C ALA A 37 -0.26 8.62 -0.51
N GLN A 38 0.99 8.54 -0.03
CA GLN A 38 2.17 8.51 -0.89
C GLN A 38 2.17 7.28 -1.79
N MET A 39 1.81 6.11 -1.25
CA MET A 39 1.70 4.87 -2.02
C MET A 39 0.68 5.00 -3.14
N LYS A 40 -0.51 5.55 -2.87
CA LYS A 40 -1.53 5.81 -3.88
C LYS A 40 -0.97 6.67 -5.01
N GLN A 41 -0.39 7.82 -4.67
CA GLN A 41 0.16 8.75 -5.65
C GLN A 41 1.27 8.10 -6.49
N ALA A 42 2.18 7.37 -5.83
CA ALA A 42 3.26 6.66 -6.50
C ALA A 42 2.68 5.65 -7.50
N VAL A 43 1.76 4.77 -7.07
CA VAL A 43 1.14 3.77 -7.95
C VAL A 43 0.40 4.40 -9.12
N GLU A 44 -0.40 5.44 -8.91
CA GLU A 44 -1.12 6.15 -9.97
C GLU A 44 -0.17 6.75 -11.01
N SER A 45 0.98 7.28 -10.58
CA SER A 45 2.01 7.81 -11.48
C SER A 45 2.71 6.75 -12.34
N LEU A 46 2.55 5.46 -12.00
CA LEU A 46 3.13 4.36 -12.78
C LEU A 46 2.22 3.88 -13.91
N LEU A 47 0.98 4.36 -14.00
CA LEU A 47 0.06 4.00 -15.07
C LEU A 47 0.41 4.72 -16.40
N PRO A 48 0.15 4.08 -17.55
CA PRO A 48 -0.42 2.75 -17.72
C PRO A 48 0.59 1.62 -17.45
N ALA A 49 0.08 0.44 -17.10
CA ALA A 49 0.86 -0.78 -16.94
C ALA A 49 0.08 -1.99 -17.46
N ASP A 50 0.76 -3.07 -17.84
CA ASP A 50 0.10 -4.29 -18.32
C ASP A 50 -0.58 -5.06 -17.19
N ALA A 51 0.07 -5.11 -16.02
CA ALA A 51 -0.42 -5.76 -14.81
C ALA A 51 -0.07 -4.98 -13.54
N ALA A 52 -0.94 -5.05 -12.53
CA ALA A 52 -0.67 -4.51 -11.19
C ALA A 52 -0.96 -5.55 -10.10
N ILE A 53 -0.05 -5.68 -9.14
CA ILE A 53 -0.10 -6.69 -8.08
C ILE A 53 0.01 -5.99 -6.71
N PHE A 54 -1.07 -6.01 -5.94
CA PHE A 54 -1.22 -5.29 -4.68
C PHE A 54 -0.99 -6.21 -3.47
N VAL A 55 0.28 -6.31 -3.07
CA VAL A 55 0.74 -7.17 -1.96
C VAL A 55 1.00 -6.38 -0.67
N ALA A 56 1.13 -5.06 -0.76
CA ALA A 56 1.41 -4.22 0.41
C ALA A 56 0.26 -4.33 1.43
N ALA A 57 0.61 -4.51 2.71
CA ALA A 57 -0.31 -4.42 3.82
C ALA A 57 -0.57 -2.94 4.15
N VAL A 58 -1.40 -2.30 3.32
CA VAL A 58 -1.79 -0.90 3.52
C VAL A 58 -2.74 -0.82 4.70
N ALA A 59 -2.48 0.09 5.64
CA ALA A 59 -3.36 0.30 6.78
C ALA A 59 -4.70 0.90 6.32
N ASP A 60 -5.83 0.38 6.82
CA ASP A 60 -7.16 0.90 6.47
C ASP A 60 -7.45 2.29 7.04
N TRP A 61 -6.77 2.65 8.13
CA TRP A 61 -6.98 3.91 8.86
C TRP A 61 -5.67 4.66 9.08
N ARG A 62 -5.79 5.99 9.21
CA ARG A 62 -4.71 6.89 9.65
C ARG A 62 -5.24 7.91 10.65
N THR A 63 -4.37 8.61 11.36
CA THR A 63 -4.79 9.74 12.19
C THR A 63 -5.33 10.87 11.31
N ALA A 64 -6.38 11.55 11.77
CA ALA A 64 -7.01 12.67 11.09
C ALA A 64 -6.03 13.84 10.92
N SER A 65 -5.19 14.07 11.91
CA SER A 65 -4.10 15.03 11.92
C SER A 65 -2.78 14.37 12.28
N ALA A 66 -1.69 14.87 11.70
CA ALA A 66 -0.33 14.55 12.10
C ALA A 66 0.18 15.63 13.07
N ALA A 67 0.74 15.23 14.20
CA ALA A 67 1.42 16.16 15.09
C ALA A 67 2.82 16.48 14.51
N GLY A 68 3.14 17.76 14.32
CA GLY A 68 4.46 18.19 13.85
C GLY A 68 5.58 17.98 14.88
N GLU A 69 5.21 17.74 16.14
CA GLU A 69 6.12 17.47 17.24
C GLU A 69 5.63 16.28 18.06
N LYS A 70 6.57 15.65 18.78
CA LYS A 70 6.26 14.56 19.71
C LYS A 70 5.24 15.03 20.75
N ILE A 71 4.08 14.37 20.80
CA ILE A 71 3.08 14.62 21.84
C ILE A 71 3.69 14.25 23.20
N LYS A 72 3.84 15.25 24.07
CA LYS A 72 4.41 15.08 25.41
C LYS A 72 3.37 14.49 26.35
N LYS A 73 3.83 13.65 27.28
CA LYS A 73 3.00 13.21 28.40
C LYS A 73 2.78 14.39 29.34
N VAL A 74 1.53 14.66 29.71
CA VAL A 74 1.19 15.63 30.74
C VAL A 74 0.84 14.86 32.01
N ALA A 75 1.54 15.16 33.11
CA ALA A 75 1.32 14.47 34.37
C ALA A 75 -0.09 14.75 34.89
N GLY A 76 -0.83 13.70 35.26
CA GLY A 76 -2.21 13.79 35.70
C GLY A 76 -3.26 13.76 34.57
N GLU A 77 -2.84 13.82 33.30
CA GLU A 77 -3.73 13.63 32.15
C GLU A 77 -3.64 12.19 31.60
N GLY A 78 -4.75 11.71 31.05
CA GLY A 78 -4.82 10.44 30.34
C GLY A 78 -4.16 10.51 28.95
N PRO A 79 -4.04 9.37 28.25
CA PRO A 79 -3.53 9.36 26.89
C PRO A 79 -4.40 10.25 25.97
N PRO A 80 -3.79 10.92 24.97
CA PRO A 80 -4.56 11.70 24.01
C PRO A 80 -5.45 10.78 23.18
N SER A 81 -6.64 11.26 22.84
CA SER A 81 -7.50 10.58 21.87
C SER A 81 -6.96 10.81 20.46
N LEU A 82 -6.80 9.73 19.69
CA LEU A 82 -6.43 9.80 18.27
C LEU A 82 -7.70 9.68 17.43
N LYS A 83 -8.12 10.79 16.82
CA LYS A 83 -9.19 10.75 15.82
C LYS A 83 -8.65 10.05 14.57
N MET A 84 -9.31 8.98 14.14
CA MET A 84 -8.94 8.21 12.96
C MET A 84 -9.81 8.61 11.76
N VAL A 85 -9.26 8.51 10.56
CA VAL A 85 -9.94 8.62 9.27
C VAL A 85 -9.46 7.51 8.36
N GLU A 86 -10.27 7.13 7.38
CA GLU A 86 -9.93 6.09 6.43
C GLU A 86 -8.75 6.51 5.54
N ASN A 87 -7.91 5.54 5.20
CA ASN A 87 -6.94 5.65 4.12
C ASN A 87 -7.62 5.37 2.78
N PRO A 88 -7.02 5.83 1.67
CA PRO A 88 -7.55 5.50 0.35
C PRO A 88 -7.38 4.01 0.04
N ASP A 89 -8.41 3.41 -0.56
CA ASP A 89 -8.30 2.09 -1.16
C ASP A 89 -7.58 2.16 -2.51
N ILE A 90 -6.32 1.75 -2.52
CA ILE A 90 -5.45 1.81 -3.70
C ILE A 90 -5.85 0.74 -4.72
N LEU A 91 -6.24 -0.46 -4.26
CA LEU A 91 -6.62 -1.56 -5.14
C LEU A 91 -7.91 -1.20 -5.88
N ALA A 92 -8.94 -0.77 -5.15
CA ALA A 92 -10.20 -0.34 -5.75
C ALA A 92 -10.00 0.87 -6.67
N GLY A 93 -9.16 1.83 -6.27
CA GLY A 93 -8.83 2.99 -7.10
C GLY A 93 -8.22 2.61 -8.45
N ILE A 94 -7.25 1.70 -8.45
CA ILE A 94 -6.59 1.23 -9.69
C ILE A 94 -7.50 0.29 -10.48
N GLY A 95 -8.27 -0.56 -9.81
CA GLY A 95 -9.24 -1.47 -10.41
C GLY A 95 -10.35 -0.79 -11.20
N HIS A 96 -10.64 0.49 -10.92
CA HIS A 96 -11.65 1.30 -11.60
C HIS A 96 -11.04 2.51 -12.36
N HIS A 97 -9.71 2.60 -12.45
CA HIS A 97 -9.04 3.73 -13.09
C HIS A 97 -9.30 3.76 -14.61
N SER A 98 -9.31 4.94 -15.23
CA SER A 98 -9.47 5.08 -16.69
C SER A 98 -8.34 4.41 -17.49
N GLN A 99 -7.16 4.29 -16.87
CA GLN A 99 -5.98 3.58 -17.38
C GLN A 99 -5.73 2.26 -16.62
N ARG A 100 -6.79 1.59 -16.18
CA ARG A 100 -6.71 0.32 -15.46
C ARG A 100 -5.84 -0.69 -16.23
N PRO A 101 -4.88 -1.36 -15.57
CA PRO A 101 -4.12 -2.46 -16.17
C PRO A 101 -5.02 -3.60 -16.67
N GLY A 102 -4.55 -4.37 -17.65
CA GLY A 102 -5.28 -5.54 -18.15
C GLY A 102 -5.52 -6.57 -17.05
N LEU A 103 -4.50 -6.79 -16.20
CA LEU A 103 -4.57 -7.67 -15.03
C LEU A 103 -4.37 -6.88 -13.73
N VAL A 104 -5.29 -7.05 -12.78
CA VAL A 104 -5.16 -6.49 -11.43
C VAL A 104 -5.29 -7.64 -10.43
N VAL A 105 -4.30 -7.79 -9.56
CA VAL A 105 -4.25 -8.85 -8.53
C VAL A 105 -4.22 -8.21 -7.16
N GLY A 106 -5.25 -8.48 -6.34
CA GLY A 106 -5.28 -8.12 -4.93
C GLY A 106 -4.80 -9.26 -4.04
N PHE A 107 -4.26 -8.93 -2.87
CA PHE A 107 -3.98 -9.89 -1.81
C PHE A 107 -4.89 -9.62 -0.60
N ALA A 108 -5.44 -10.69 -0.04
CA ALA A 108 -6.16 -10.69 1.22
C ALA A 108 -5.50 -11.71 2.14
N ALA A 109 -5.05 -11.26 3.32
CA ALA A 109 -4.60 -12.14 4.37
C ALA A 109 -5.61 -11.99 5.51
N GLU A 110 -6.50 -12.96 5.63
CA GLU A 110 -7.57 -12.93 6.63
C GLU A 110 -7.33 -13.99 7.69
N THR A 111 -7.65 -13.63 8.93
CA THR A 111 -7.50 -14.53 10.08
C THR A 111 -8.78 -15.31 10.36
N GLN A 112 -9.92 -14.86 9.83
CA GLN A 112 -11.25 -15.47 9.94
C GLN A 112 -12.00 -15.29 8.63
N ASP A 113 -12.88 -16.24 8.27
CA ASP A 113 -13.76 -16.17 7.09
C ASP A 113 -13.05 -15.81 5.76
N LEU A 114 -11.88 -16.43 5.54
CA LEU A 114 -10.97 -16.17 4.42
C LEU A 114 -11.65 -16.09 3.05
N ILE A 115 -12.59 -16.99 2.75
CA ILE A 115 -13.26 -17.03 1.44
C ILE A 115 -14.22 -15.85 1.29
N ALA A 116 -15.08 -15.59 2.28
CA ALA A 116 -16.06 -14.52 2.21
C ALA A 116 -15.40 -13.13 2.09
N ASN A 117 -14.33 -12.91 2.85
CA ASN A 117 -13.56 -11.66 2.82
C ASN A 117 -12.73 -11.51 1.53
N ALA A 118 -12.28 -12.61 0.92
CA ALA A 118 -11.60 -12.58 -0.38
C ALA A 118 -12.57 -12.26 -1.54
N GLU A 119 -13.82 -12.74 -1.49
CA GLU A 119 -14.84 -12.46 -2.49
C GLU A 119 -15.37 -11.01 -2.43
N ALA A 120 -15.35 -10.39 -1.24
CA ALA A 120 -15.80 -9.01 -1.05
C ALA A 120 -14.77 -7.95 -1.47
N LYS A 121 -13.53 -8.34 -1.77
CA LYS A 121 -12.40 -7.45 -2.07
C LYS A 121 -12.25 -7.05 -3.53
#